data_AF-A0A5M3MDQ5-F1
#
_entry.id   AF-A0A5M3MDQ5-F1
#
_cell.length_a   1.000
_cell.length_b   1.000
_cell.length_c   1.000
_cell.angle_alpha   90.00
_cell.angle_beta   90.00
_cell.angle_gamma   90.00
#
_symmetry.space_group_name_H-M   'P 1'
#
loop_
_entity.id
_entity.type
_entity.pdbx_description
1 polymer ?
#
loop_
_entity_poly.entity_id
_entity_poly.type
_entity_poly.pdbx_seq_one_letter_code
_entity_poly.pdbx_strand_id
1 'polypeptide(L)'
;MNFSSSIDSYEENVSLRNVTQLNTYVTFPSKIHDTLTNLDLEVRYIWKEPWNCVKVLYLWTRYATYANPIVGLVYRIDTFGIVVSEHSNEIKVVLGVRTWALWRQSRKVATIIMAVYTCKIVVVIFLMNRFLQETTITSVPGHPGCFVIGNGVLLRVVWSTILFAESVWITFMVVKFFHDCFFYYVLLSVLVIVVIAPRQSTDSPIAEFNFGSDGCTLHTCTHYVLRVHCSPDDPFKKGSRPRIELRDCNNRQRIDFPRGTRY
;
A
#
# COMPACT_ATOMS: atom_id res chain seq x y z
N MET A 1 54.72 -11.43 -8.58
CA MET A 1 53.59 -10.48 -8.70
C MET A 1 53.07 -10.62 -10.11
N ASN A 2 51.82 -11.08 -10.26
CA ASN A 2 51.27 -11.55 -11.54
C ASN A 2 50.66 -10.38 -12.32
N PHE A 3 51.24 -10.09 -13.48
CA PHE A 3 50.78 -9.02 -14.39
C PHE A 3 49.45 -9.36 -15.10
N SER A 4 49.08 -10.64 -15.14
CA SER A 4 47.83 -11.09 -15.77
C SER A 4 46.58 -10.57 -15.05
N SER A 5 46.61 -10.46 -13.72
CA SER A 5 45.43 -10.03 -12.96
C SER A 5 45.10 -8.54 -13.12
N SER A 6 46.05 -7.71 -13.56
CA SER A 6 45.80 -6.28 -13.79
C SER A 6 45.13 -5.99 -15.14
N ILE A 7 45.35 -6.83 -16.15
CA ILE A 7 44.76 -6.64 -17.49
C ILE A 7 43.27 -6.99 -17.45
N ASP A 8 42.92 -8.12 -16.82
CA ASP A 8 41.53 -8.55 -16.68
C ASP A 8 40.67 -7.52 -15.91
N SER A 9 41.25 -6.90 -14.87
CA SER A 9 40.57 -5.85 -14.10
C SER A 9 40.30 -4.58 -14.93
N TYR A 10 41.16 -4.24 -15.88
CA TYR A 10 41.00 -3.00 -16.67
C TYR A 10 39.89 -3.11 -17.71
N GLU A 11 39.82 -4.22 -18.46
CA GLU A 11 38.75 -4.44 -19.43
C GLU A 11 37.36 -4.51 -18.76
N GLU A 12 37.28 -5.12 -17.58
CA GLU A 12 36.04 -5.18 -16.80
C GLU A 12 35.54 -3.78 -16.41
N ASN A 13 36.44 -2.90 -15.99
CA ASN A 13 36.12 -1.52 -15.61
C ASN A 13 35.64 -0.66 -16.80
N VAL A 14 36.23 -0.83 -17.98
CA VAL A 14 35.82 -0.09 -19.20
C VAL A 14 34.43 -0.55 -19.68
N SER A 15 34.18 -1.85 -19.65
CA SER A 15 32.86 -2.41 -19.98
C SER A 15 31.78 -1.89 -19.03
N LEU A 16 32.06 -1.90 -17.72
CA LEU A 16 31.11 -1.45 -16.70
C LEU A 16 30.76 0.05 -16.85
N ARG A 17 31.73 0.89 -17.18
CA ARG A 17 31.52 2.33 -17.41
C ARG A 17 30.60 2.58 -18.60
N ASN A 18 30.83 1.89 -19.72
CA ASN A 18 30.01 2.07 -20.93
C ASN A 18 28.57 1.60 -20.70
N VAL A 19 28.38 0.46 -20.01
CA VAL A 19 27.05 -0.06 -19.67
C VAL A 19 26.29 0.86 -18.72
N THR A 20 26.96 1.39 -17.69
CA THR A 20 26.33 2.32 -16.73
C THR A 20 25.96 3.65 -17.38
N GLN A 21 26.80 4.19 -18.26
CA GLN A 21 26.47 5.40 -19.03
C GLN A 21 25.27 5.16 -19.94
N LEU A 22 25.25 4.08 -20.73
CA LEU A 22 24.12 3.74 -21.61
C LEU A 22 22.82 3.58 -20.83
N ASN A 23 22.82 2.87 -19.71
CA ASN A 23 21.64 2.74 -18.85
C ASN A 23 21.18 4.10 -18.31
N THR A 24 22.10 4.99 -17.94
CA THR A 24 21.77 6.34 -17.46
C THR A 24 21.13 7.16 -18.59
N TYR A 25 21.71 7.12 -19.80
CA TYR A 25 21.18 7.82 -20.96
C TYR A 25 19.82 7.32 -21.43
N VAL A 26 19.50 6.04 -21.23
CA VAL A 26 18.20 5.47 -21.61
C VAL A 26 17.14 5.75 -20.54
N THR A 27 17.49 5.60 -19.26
CA THR A 27 16.52 5.72 -18.16
C THR A 27 16.09 7.16 -17.88
N PHE A 28 17.00 8.13 -18.01
CA PHE A 28 16.73 9.52 -17.66
C PHE A 28 15.68 10.18 -18.59
N PRO A 29 15.80 10.10 -19.93
CA PRO A 29 14.79 10.66 -20.84
C PRO A 29 13.44 9.97 -20.71
N SER A 30 13.42 8.66 -20.43
CA SER A 30 12.18 7.93 -20.19
C SER A 30 11.42 8.50 -18.99
N LYS A 31 12.12 8.80 -17.89
CA LYS A 31 11.51 9.44 -16.72
C LYS A 31 11.04 10.87 -16.99
N ILE A 32 11.82 11.65 -17.75
CA ILE A 32 11.41 12.99 -18.17
C ILE A 32 10.12 12.92 -19.01
N HIS A 33 10.09 12.01 -19.99
CA HIS A 33 8.92 11.85 -20.86
C HIS A 33 7.68 11.48 -20.04
N ASP A 34 7.77 10.48 -19.15
CA ASP A 34 6.68 10.11 -18.24
C ASP A 34 6.26 11.26 -17.29
N THR A 35 7.20 12.15 -16.96
CA THR A 35 6.90 13.33 -16.16
C THR A 35 6.16 14.40 -16.94
N LEU A 36 6.59 14.69 -18.17
CA LEU A 36 5.96 15.68 -19.02
C LEU A 36 4.54 15.26 -19.44
N THR A 37 4.32 13.98 -19.74
CA THR A 37 3.00 13.48 -20.13
C THR A 37 1.99 13.51 -18.99
N ASN A 38 2.44 13.30 -17.75
CA ASN A 38 1.58 13.30 -16.57
C ASN A 38 1.49 14.67 -15.85
N LEU A 39 2.27 15.66 -16.28
CA LEU A 39 2.36 16.96 -15.60
C LEU A 39 1.00 17.66 -15.50
N ASP A 40 0.18 17.63 -16.55
CA ASP A 40 -1.14 18.27 -16.56
C ASP A 40 -2.07 17.67 -15.49
N LEU A 41 -2.09 16.34 -15.39
CA LEU A 41 -2.85 15.61 -14.39
C LEU A 41 -2.33 15.91 -12.98
N GLU A 42 -1.01 15.97 -12.80
CA GLU A 42 -0.42 16.31 -11.50
C GLU A 42 -0.77 17.71 -11.05
N VAL A 43 -0.64 18.70 -11.93
CA VAL A 43 -0.98 20.09 -11.59
C VAL A 43 -2.47 20.20 -11.26
N ARG A 44 -3.33 19.48 -11.98
CA ARG A 44 -4.77 19.52 -11.73
C ARG A 44 -5.18 18.84 -10.42
N TYR A 45 -4.64 17.66 -10.12
CA TYR A 45 -5.08 16.82 -9.01
C TYR A 45 -4.19 16.89 -7.77
N ILE A 46 -2.89 17.07 -7.92
CA ILE A 46 -1.94 17.04 -6.79
C ILE A 46 -1.63 18.45 -6.33
N TRP A 47 -1.41 19.40 -7.24
CA TRP A 47 -0.96 20.73 -6.86
C TRP A 47 -2.07 21.56 -6.22
N LYS A 48 -3.33 21.39 -6.64
CA LYS A 48 -4.49 22.10 -6.09
C LYS A 48 -4.96 21.58 -4.73
N GLU A 49 -4.67 20.33 -4.38
CA GLU A 49 -5.03 19.75 -3.08
C GLU A 49 -4.22 20.39 -1.94
N PRO A 50 -4.77 20.50 -0.72
CA PRO A 50 -4.05 21.03 0.44
C PRO A 50 -2.79 20.20 0.73
N TRP A 51 -1.80 20.84 1.36
CA TRP A 51 -0.54 20.17 1.69
C TRP A 51 -0.76 18.99 2.64
N ASN A 52 -0.43 17.79 2.17
CA ASN A 52 -0.48 16.54 2.93
C ASN A 52 0.90 15.87 2.87
N CYS A 53 1.29 15.13 3.90
CA CYS A 53 2.52 14.33 3.94
C CYS A 53 2.66 13.42 2.70
N VAL A 54 1.56 12.85 2.21
CA VAL A 54 1.56 12.01 1.00
C VAL A 54 1.96 12.83 -0.23
N LYS A 55 1.50 14.07 -0.35
CA LYS A 55 1.87 15.00 -1.43
C LYS A 55 3.34 15.39 -1.36
N VAL A 56 3.85 15.69 -0.16
CA VAL A 56 5.29 15.99 0.04
C VAL A 56 6.14 14.80 -0.38
N LEU A 57 5.79 13.58 0.05
CA LEU A 57 6.52 12.38 -0.31
C LEU A 57 6.47 12.10 -1.81
N TYR A 58 5.29 12.26 -2.43
CA TYR A 58 5.11 12.12 -3.86
C TYR A 58 6.03 13.09 -4.63
N LEU A 59 5.98 14.38 -4.29
CA LEU A 59 6.82 15.40 -4.93
C LEU A 59 8.31 15.12 -4.68
N TRP A 60 8.71 14.79 -3.46
CA TRP A 60 10.10 14.44 -3.15
C TRP A 60 10.61 13.34 -4.07
N THR A 61 9.86 12.26 -4.19
CA THR A 61 10.35 11.05 -4.87
C THR A 61 10.32 11.16 -6.38
N ARG A 62 9.41 11.98 -6.90
CA ARG A 62 9.35 12.31 -8.32
C ARG A 62 10.41 13.32 -8.73
N TYR A 63 10.65 14.35 -7.91
CA TYR A 63 11.57 15.42 -8.27
C TYR A 63 13.02 15.16 -7.83
N ALA A 64 13.25 14.28 -6.86
CA ALA A 64 14.60 13.95 -6.42
C ALA A 64 15.42 13.22 -7.50
N THR A 65 14.78 12.48 -8.42
CA THR A 65 15.46 11.94 -9.61
C THR A 65 16.06 13.01 -10.50
N TYR A 66 15.54 14.25 -10.45
CA TYR A 66 16.08 15.40 -11.18
C TYR A 66 17.07 16.20 -10.33
N ALA A 67 16.79 16.36 -9.03
CA ALA A 67 17.66 17.12 -8.13
C ALA A 67 19.04 16.46 -7.97
N ASN A 68 19.09 15.15 -7.78
CA ASN A 68 20.33 14.40 -7.55
C ASN A 68 21.40 14.58 -8.64
N PRO A 69 21.12 14.39 -9.94
CA PRO A 69 22.13 14.61 -10.97
C PRO A 69 22.56 16.07 -11.08
N ILE A 70 21.66 17.04 -10.83
CA ILE A 70 21.99 18.47 -10.81
C ILE A 70 22.95 18.77 -9.66
N VAL A 71 22.65 18.28 -8.46
CA VAL A 71 23.51 18.40 -7.28
C VAL A 71 24.87 17.75 -7.57
N GLY A 72 24.89 16.53 -8.10
CA GLY A 72 26.13 15.84 -8.49
C GLY A 72 26.98 16.64 -9.49
N LEU A 73 26.32 17.27 -10.48
CA LEU A 73 26.99 18.12 -11.47
C LEU A 73 27.56 19.41 -10.85
N VAL A 74 26.78 20.09 -9.99
CA VAL A 74 27.16 21.35 -9.34
C VAL A 74 28.33 21.16 -8.39
N TYR A 75 28.30 20.09 -7.59
CA TYR A 75 29.34 19.86 -6.59
C TYR A 75 30.62 19.21 -7.16
N ARG A 76 30.68 18.91 -8.47
CA ARG A 76 31.83 18.24 -9.14
C ARG A 76 32.45 17.13 -8.30
N ILE A 77 31.59 16.33 -7.67
CA ILE A 77 32.05 15.21 -6.86
C ILE A 77 32.46 14.14 -7.86
N ASP A 78 33.77 14.04 -8.15
CA ASP A 78 34.39 13.01 -9.01
C ASP A 78 34.12 11.56 -8.53
N THR A 79 33.40 11.40 -7.41
CA THR A 79 32.86 10.14 -6.91
C THR A 79 31.51 9.81 -7.55
N PHE A 80 31.48 9.79 -8.88
CA PHE A 80 30.34 9.28 -9.68
C PHE A 80 29.95 7.84 -9.30
N GLY A 81 30.83 7.08 -8.64
CA GLY A 81 30.55 5.74 -8.12
C GLY A 81 29.85 5.68 -6.77
N ILE A 82 29.91 6.73 -5.93
CA ILE A 82 29.25 6.74 -4.60
C ILE A 82 27.83 7.28 -4.73
N VAL A 83 27.60 8.28 -5.58
CA VAL A 83 26.29 8.91 -5.76
C VAL A 83 25.28 7.96 -6.44
N VAL A 84 25.74 7.03 -7.30
CA VAL A 84 24.85 6.00 -7.88
C VAL A 84 24.31 5.03 -6.82
N SER A 85 24.97 4.90 -5.66
CA SER A 85 24.47 4.10 -4.53
C SER A 85 23.43 4.83 -3.65
N GLU A 86 23.39 6.16 -3.71
CA GLU A 86 22.48 7.00 -2.92
C GLU A 86 21.04 7.02 -3.46
N HIS A 87 20.82 6.73 -4.74
CA HIS A 87 19.48 6.56 -5.30
C HIS A 87 18.66 5.45 -4.61
N SER A 88 19.31 4.56 -3.84
CA SER A 88 18.61 3.53 -3.09
C SER A 88 17.83 4.06 -1.88
N ASN A 89 18.17 5.23 -1.32
CA ASN A 89 17.53 5.71 -0.08
C ASN A 89 16.13 6.28 -0.31
N GLU A 90 15.89 6.91 -1.46
CA GLU A 90 14.58 7.52 -1.78
C GLU A 90 13.50 6.46 -2.01
N ILE A 91 13.84 5.41 -2.75
CA ILE A 91 12.96 4.26 -2.99
C ILE A 91 12.57 3.64 -1.64
N LYS A 92 13.50 3.63 -0.67
CA LYS A 92 13.26 3.09 0.66
C LYS A 92 12.24 3.93 1.39
N VAL A 93 12.40 5.24 1.52
CA VAL A 93 11.42 6.08 2.25
C VAL A 93 10.00 5.91 1.68
N VAL A 94 9.85 5.80 0.36
CA VAL A 94 8.55 5.51 -0.29
C VAL A 94 7.97 4.18 0.15
N LEU A 95 8.78 3.12 0.04
CA LEU A 95 8.37 1.78 0.46
C LEU A 95 7.91 1.80 1.92
N GLY A 96 8.64 2.49 2.80
CA GLY A 96 8.30 2.61 4.22
C GLY A 96 6.98 3.30 4.47
N VAL A 97 6.71 4.42 3.80
CA VAL A 97 5.43 5.12 3.93
C VAL A 97 4.29 4.29 3.36
N ARG A 98 4.50 3.57 2.25
CA ARG A 98 3.51 2.62 1.71
C ARG A 98 3.22 1.49 2.69
N THR A 99 4.24 0.90 3.32
CA THR A 99 4.07 -0.11 4.38
C THR A 99 3.25 0.45 5.54
N TRP A 100 3.56 1.68 5.96
CA TRP A 100 2.87 2.32 7.07
C TRP A 100 1.39 2.60 6.75
N ALA A 101 1.10 3.06 5.54
CA ALA A 101 -0.27 3.24 5.07
C ALA A 101 -1.04 1.92 5.01
N LEU A 102 -0.39 0.84 4.57
CA LEU A 102 -0.99 -0.52 4.50
C LEU A 102 -1.38 -1.07 5.88
N TRP A 103 -0.66 -0.67 6.94
CA TRP A 103 -0.94 -1.06 8.33
C TRP A 103 -1.92 -0.13 9.04
N ARG A 104 -2.82 0.49 8.26
CA ARG A 104 -3.91 1.37 8.74
C ARG A 104 -3.41 2.43 9.72
N GLN A 105 -2.21 2.97 9.46
CA GLN A 105 -1.56 4.02 10.25
C GLN A 105 -1.37 3.69 11.75
N SER A 106 -1.23 2.40 12.09
CA SER A 106 -0.96 2.02 13.48
C SER A 106 0.40 2.59 13.96
N ARG A 107 0.36 3.44 14.99
CA ARG A 107 1.57 4.13 15.52
C ARG A 107 2.64 3.15 15.99
N LYS A 108 2.23 2.03 16.59
CA LYS A 108 3.15 0.97 17.06
C LYS A 108 4.09 0.47 15.96
N VAL A 109 3.57 0.41 14.74
CA VAL A 109 4.28 -0.20 13.61
C VAL A 109 5.15 0.81 12.90
N ALA A 110 4.71 2.06 12.85
CA ALA A 110 5.60 3.17 12.52
C ALA A 110 6.83 3.16 13.43
N THR A 111 6.65 2.99 14.74
CA THR A 111 7.77 2.95 15.69
C THR A 111 8.73 1.78 15.41
N ILE A 112 8.22 0.58 15.15
CA ILE A 112 9.05 -0.59 14.81
C ILE A 112 9.81 -0.34 13.51
N ILE A 113 9.14 0.14 12.46
CA ILE A 113 9.77 0.43 11.16
C ILE A 113 10.86 1.50 11.30
N MET A 114 10.55 2.58 12.02
CA MET A 114 11.52 3.65 12.29
C MET A 114 12.71 3.16 13.12
N ALA A 115 12.49 2.30 14.11
CA ALA A 115 13.56 1.71 14.92
C ALA A 115 14.48 0.82 14.06
N VAL A 116 13.93 -0.04 13.21
CA VAL A 116 14.72 -0.89 12.30
C VAL A 116 15.50 -0.04 11.29
N TYR A 117 14.86 1.00 10.73
CA TYR A 117 15.51 1.91 9.78
C TYR A 117 16.65 2.70 10.41
N THR A 118 16.43 3.27 11.60
CA THR A 118 17.46 4.02 12.33
C THR A 118 18.62 3.12 12.76
N CYS A 119 18.33 1.92 13.25
CA CYS A 119 19.35 0.90 13.57
C CYS A 119 20.23 0.60 12.34
N LYS A 120 19.61 0.36 11.18
CA LYS A 120 20.33 0.17 9.91
C LYS A 120 21.24 1.36 9.59
N ILE A 121 20.72 2.60 9.66
CA ILE A 121 21.51 3.80 9.36
C ILE A 121 22.73 3.92 10.29
N VAL A 122 22.55 3.69 11.59
CA VAL A 122 23.64 3.73 12.57
C VAL A 122 24.70 2.69 12.24
N VAL A 123 24.31 1.44 11.93
CA VAL A 123 25.25 0.37 11.57
C VAL A 123 26.01 0.72 10.29
N VAL A 124 25.33 1.24 9.26
CA VAL A 124 25.97 1.63 8.00
C VAL A 124 26.95 2.79 8.20
N ILE A 125 26.58 3.83 8.95
CA ILE A 125 27.47 4.96 9.25
C ILE A 125 28.70 4.46 10.03
N PHE A 126 28.50 3.60 11.03
CA PHE A 126 29.59 3.03 11.81
C PHE A 126 30.57 2.22 10.94
N LEU A 127 30.03 1.32 10.09
CA LEU A 127 30.86 0.52 9.19
C LEU A 127 31.56 1.38 8.14
N MET A 128 30.91 2.42 7.60
CA MET A 128 31.54 3.34 6.65
C MET A 128 32.62 4.19 7.31
N ASN A 129 32.42 4.68 8.53
CA ASN A 129 33.48 5.38 9.26
C ASN A 129 34.69 4.49 9.51
N ARG A 130 34.46 3.21 9.83
CA ARG A 130 35.53 2.20 9.95
C ARG A 130 36.22 1.95 8.61
N PHE A 131 35.45 1.83 7.52
CA PHE A 131 35.99 1.69 6.18
C PHE A 131 36.93 2.85 5.84
N LEU A 132 36.48 4.10 6.05
CA LEU A 132 37.24 5.30 5.74
C LEU A 132 38.53 5.43 6.56
N GLN A 133 38.53 4.92 7.80
CA GLN A 133 39.75 4.89 8.63
C GLN A 133 40.77 3.86 8.14
N GLU A 134 40.32 2.74 7.58
CA GLU A 134 41.21 1.68 7.07
C GLU A 134 41.66 1.91 5.63
N THR A 135 40.96 2.74 4.86
CA THR A 135 41.32 3.01 3.46
C THR A 135 42.56 3.89 3.35
N THR A 136 43.56 3.40 2.61
CA THR A 136 44.72 4.20 2.21
C THR A 136 44.58 4.65 0.77
N ILE A 137 44.81 5.94 0.53
CA ILE A 137 44.86 6.50 -0.81
C ILE A 137 46.26 6.23 -1.39
N THR A 138 46.33 5.49 -2.49
CA THR A 138 47.59 5.24 -3.19
C THR A 138 47.50 5.77 -4.61
N SER A 139 48.48 6.59 -5.02
CA SER A 139 48.64 7.03 -6.40
C SER A 139 49.47 6.01 -7.18
N VAL A 140 48.93 5.48 -8.27
CA VAL A 140 49.66 4.58 -9.17
C VAL A 140 50.42 5.42 -10.20
N PRO A 141 51.76 5.30 -10.31
CA PRO A 141 52.52 6.07 -11.30
C PRO A 141 52.07 5.72 -12.72
N GLY A 142 51.83 6.75 -13.54
CA GLY A 142 51.41 6.60 -14.94
C GLY A 142 49.90 6.65 -15.19
N HIS A 143 49.06 6.76 -14.15
CA HIS A 143 47.61 6.95 -14.31
C HIS A 143 47.13 8.20 -13.57
N PRO A 144 46.47 9.16 -14.24
CA PRO A 144 45.86 10.30 -13.57
C PRO A 144 44.65 9.82 -12.76
N GLY A 145 44.76 9.82 -11.43
CA GLY A 145 43.68 9.45 -10.53
C GLY A 145 44.15 9.05 -9.15
N CYS A 146 43.21 9.12 -8.19
CA CYS A 146 43.38 8.66 -6.83
C CYS A 146 42.62 7.33 -6.68
N PHE A 147 43.34 6.22 -6.48
CA PHE A 147 42.71 4.93 -6.24
C PHE A 147 42.57 4.70 -4.74
N VAL A 148 41.32 4.48 -4.30
CA VAL A 148 41.02 4.07 -2.92
C VAL A 148 41.19 2.57 -2.86
N ILE A 149 42.29 2.11 -2.25
CA ILE A 149 42.50 0.70 -1.95
C ILE A 149 41.96 0.47 -0.54
N GLY A 150 40.86 -0.27 -0.46
CA GLY A 150 40.17 -0.57 0.80
C GLY A 150 40.12 -2.04 1.12
N ASN A 151 39.84 -2.35 2.40
CA ASN A 151 39.61 -3.70 2.87
C ASN A 151 38.33 -4.28 2.25
N GLY A 152 38.48 -5.20 1.30
CA GLY A 152 37.35 -5.81 0.58
C GLY A 152 36.40 -6.61 1.48
N VAL A 153 36.85 -7.08 2.65
CA VAL A 153 35.99 -7.76 3.63
C VAL A 153 34.95 -6.80 4.20
N LEU A 154 35.36 -5.58 4.52
CA LEU A 154 34.50 -4.60 5.17
C LEU A 154 33.40 -4.12 4.20
N LEU A 155 33.74 -3.93 2.93
CA LEU A 155 32.76 -3.65 1.87
C LEU A 155 31.74 -4.79 1.73
N ARG A 156 32.19 -6.05 1.77
CA ARG A 156 31.31 -7.23 1.69
C ARG A 156 30.34 -7.31 2.88
N VAL A 157 30.79 -6.95 4.07
CA VAL A 157 29.95 -6.87 5.28
C VAL A 157 28.90 -5.76 5.16
N VAL A 158 29.29 -4.58 4.67
CA VAL A 158 28.37 -3.45 4.45
C VAL A 158 27.25 -3.86 3.48
N TRP A 159 27.60 -4.44 2.33
CA TRP A 159 26.62 -4.92 1.35
C TRP A 159 25.69 -5.98 1.92
N SER A 160 26.24 -6.96 2.65
CA SER A 160 25.44 -8.02 3.28
C SER A 160 24.44 -7.44 4.29
N THR A 161 24.86 -6.44 5.06
CA THR A 161 23.99 -5.75 6.05
C THR A 161 22.84 -5.01 5.36
N ILE A 162 23.12 -4.35 4.23
CA ILE A 162 22.09 -3.66 3.43
C ILE A 162 21.07 -4.67 2.90
N LEU A 163 21.53 -5.76 2.28
CA LEU A 163 20.65 -6.81 1.74
C LEU A 163 19.81 -7.47 2.82
N PHE A 164 20.40 -7.73 3.98
CA PHE A 164 19.67 -8.29 5.11
C PHE A 164 18.54 -7.36 5.57
N ALA A 165 18.83 -6.07 5.77
CA ALA A 165 17.82 -5.09 6.15
C ALA A 165 16.68 -4.98 5.12
N GLU A 166 17.01 -5.06 3.82
CA GLU A 166 16.02 -5.07 2.75
C GLU A 166 15.16 -6.34 2.75
N SER A 167 15.76 -7.50 2.99
CA SER A 167 15.02 -8.76 3.10
C SER A 167 14.02 -8.74 4.26
N VAL A 168 14.41 -8.23 5.43
CA VAL A 168 13.51 -8.09 6.60
C VAL A 168 12.29 -7.25 6.23
N TRP A 169 12.50 -6.22 5.43
CA TRP A 169 11.43 -5.31 5.02
C TRP A 169 10.48 -5.94 4.01
N ILE A 170 11.01 -6.68 3.04
CA ILE A 170 10.20 -7.43 2.08
C ILE A 170 9.41 -8.51 2.82
N THR A 171 10.03 -9.24 3.74
CA THR A 171 9.33 -10.23 4.57
C THR A 171 8.17 -9.61 5.34
N PHE A 172 8.37 -8.41 5.92
CA PHE A 172 7.30 -7.70 6.63
C PHE A 172 6.11 -7.33 5.72
N MET A 173 6.38 -6.85 4.50
CA MET A 173 5.35 -6.59 3.48
C MET A 173 4.58 -7.87 3.11
N VAL A 174 5.31 -8.96 2.88
CA VAL A 174 4.76 -10.26 2.48
C VAL A 174 3.88 -10.85 3.58
N VAL A 175 4.29 -10.79 4.85
CA VAL A 175 3.50 -11.25 5.99
C VAL A 175 2.15 -10.52 6.07
N LYS A 176 2.16 -9.19 5.87
CA LYS A 176 0.91 -8.43 5.87
C LYS A 176 -0.01 -8.84 4.72
N PHE A 177 0.56 -9.00 3.53
CA PHE A 177 -0.18 -9.44 2.35
C PHE A 177 -0.83 -10.82 2.59
N PHE A 178 -0.09 -11.77 3.16
CA PHE A 178 -0.64 -13.09 3.51
C PHE A 178 -1.76 -13.01 4.54
N HIS A 179 -1.63 -12.17 5.58
CA HIS A 179 -2.67 -12.01 6.59
C HIS A 179 -3.98 -11.47 5.97
N ASP A 180 -3.90 -10.46 5.11
CA ASP A 180 -5.09 -9.89 4.45
C ASP A 180 -5.70 -10.86 3.44
N CYS A 181 -4.87 -11.57 2.68
CA CYS A 181 -5.33 -12.54 1.69
C CYS A 181 -5.99 -13.76 2.36
N PHE A 182 -5.40 -14.26 3.45
CA PHE A 182 -5.99 -15.35 4.24
C PHE A 182 -7.35 -14.96 4.81
N PHE A 183 -7.45 -13.76 5.39
CA PHE A 183 -8.72 -13.26 5.92
C PHE A 183 -9.78 -13.13 4.81
N TYR A 184 -9.40 -12.61 3.64
CA TYR A 184 -10.29 -12.50 2.49
C TYR A 184 -10.75 -13.87 1.97
N TYR A 185 -9.84 -14.84 1.87
CA TYR A 185 -10.16 -16.20 1.44
C TYR A 185 -11.14 -16.90 2.40
N VAL A 186 -10.92 -16.77 3.71
CA VAL A 186 -11.83 -17.31 4.73
C VAL A 186 -13.21 -16.64 4.62
N LEU A 187 -13.26 -15.31 4.50
CA LEU A 187 -14.53 -14.58 4.34
C LEU A 187 -15.29 -15.02 3.08
N LEU A 188 -14.58 -15.18 1.96
CA LEU A 188 -15.13 -15.68 0.71
C LEU A 188 -15.70 -17.10 0.90
N SER A 189 -14.96 -17.98 1.56
CA SER A 189 -15.41 -19.36 1.83
C SER A 189 -16.68 -19.40 2.70
N VAL A 190 -16.78 -18.55 3.72
CA VAL A 190 -17.98 -18.45 4.57
C VAL A 190 -19.16 -17.89 3.78
N LEU A 191 -18.96 -16.85 2.96
CA LEU A 191 -20.02 -16.32 2.09
C LEU A 191 -20.52 -17.38 1.10
N VAL A 192 -19.61 -18.14 0.49
CA VAL A 192 -19.97 -19.24 -0.42
C VAL A 192 -20.77 -20.31 0.34
N ILE A 193 -20.36 -20.70 1.55
CA ILE A 193 -21.11 -21.66 2.38
C ILE A 193 -22.49 -21.11 2.74
N VAL A 194 -22.62 -19.83 3.12
CA VAL A 194 -23.90 -19.21 3.50
C VAL A 194 -24.83 -19.02 2.30
N VAL A 195 -24.30 -18.74 1.11
CA VAL A 195 -25.10 -18.58 -0.13
C VAL A 195 -25.52 -19.93 -0.70
N ILE A 196 -24.65 -20.94 -0.64
CA ILE A 196 -24.95 -22.29 -1.10
C ILE A 196 -25.78 -23.07 -0.09
N ALA A 197 -25.75 -22.69 1.20
CA ALA A 197 -26.63 -23.26 2.21
C ALA A 197 -28.06 -23.14 1.68
N PRO A 198 -28.67 -24.28 1.28
CA PRO A 198 -29.98 -24.25 0.66
C PRO A 198 -30.87 -23.57 1.67
N ARG A 199 -31.51 -22.48 1.24
CA ARG A 199 -32.59 -21.85 1.98
C ARG A 199 -33.55 -22.99 2.27
N GLN A 200 -33.45 -23.57 3.47
CA GLN A 200 -34.33 -24.64 3.87
C GLN A 200 -35.70 -24.04 3.67
N SER A 201 -36.43 -24.59 2.71
CA SER A 201 -37.86 -24.40 2.61
C SER A 201 -38.35 -24.89 3.96
N THR A 202 -38.44 -23.98 4.92
CA THR A 202 -39.47 -24.08 5.93
C THR A 202 -40.74 -24.06 5.11
N ASP A 203 -41.15 -25.26 4.70
CA ASP A 203 -42.54 -25.60 4.44
C ASP A 203 -43.26 -25.30 5.75
N SER A 204 -43.47 -24.01 6.00
CA SER A 204 -44.44 -23.55 6.98
C SER A 204 -45.74 -24.23 6.56
N PRO A 205 -46.37 -25.01 7.45
CA PRO A 205 -47.66 -25.59 7.16
C PRO A 205 -48.56 -24.44 6.72
N ILE A 206 -49.15 -24.61 5.53
CA ILE A 206 -50.15 -23.71 4.99
C ILE A 206 -51.21 -23.58 6.07
N ALA A 207 -51.23 -22.45 6.78
CA ALA A 207 -52.33 -22.11 7.65
C ALA A 207 -53.54 -21.92 6.71
N GLU A 208 -54.41 -22.93 6.64
CA GLU A 208 -55.69 -22.80 5.95
C GLU A 208 -56.47 -21.67 6.59
N PHE A 209 -56.63 -20.59 5.84
CA PHE A 209 -57.50 -19.48 6.18
C PHE A 209 -58.94 -19.86 5.83
N ASN A 210 -59.66 -20.42 6.80
CA ASN A 210 -61.11 -20.52 6.71
C ASN A 210 -61.74 -19.17 7.07
N PHE A 211 -62.26 -18.47 6.06
CA PHE A 211 -63.09 -17.29 6.25
C PHE A 211 -64.50 -17.72 6.70
N GLY A 212 -64.73 -17.76 8.01
CA GLY A 212 -66.08 -17.77 8.58
C GLY A 212 -66.73 -16.39 8.45
N SER A 213 -68.05 -16.35 8.26
CA SER A 213 -68.83 -15.12 7.99
C SER A 213 -68.86 -14.11 9.15
N ASP A 214 -68.33 -14.48 10.31
CA ASP A 214 -68.54 -13.75 11.56
C ASP A 214 -67.19 -13.27 12.13
N GLY A 215 -66.68 -12.17 11.59
CA GLY A 215 -65.60 -11.40 12.21
C GLY A 215 -64.18 -11.94 11.96
N CYS A 216 -63.33 -11.09 11.36
CA CYS A 216 -61.92 -11.37 11.13
C CYS A 216 -61.10 -11.24 12.43
N THR A 217 -60.82 -12.34 13.12
CA THR A 217 -59.73 -12.41 14.12
C THR A 217 -58.65 -13.35 13.65
N LEU A 218 -57.55 -12.77 13.19
CA LEU A 218 -56.34 -13.49 12.81
C LEU A 218 -55.50 -13.76 14.06
N HIS A 219 -55.32 -15.03 14.41
CA HIS A 219 -54.38 -15.43 15.47
C HIS A 219 -53.18 -16.18 14.89
N THR A 220 -52.01 -15.62 15.24
CA THR A 220 -50.68 -16.22 15.43
C THR A 220 -49.77 -16.56 14.24
N CYS A 221 -48.54 -16.01 14.32
CA CYS A 221 -47.32 -16.81 14.39
C CYS A 221 -46.26 -16.10 15.27
N THR A 222 -45.35 -16.86 15.86
CA THR A 222 -44.78 -16.76 17.23
C THR A 222 -43.86 -15.59 17.61
N HIS A 223 -43.68 -14.54 16.79
CA HIS A 223 -42.91 -13.35 17.23
C HIS A 223 -43.48 -11.99 16.82
N TYR A 224 -44.50 -11.94 15.95
CA TYR A 224 -45.09 -10.68 15.51
C TYR A 224 -46.61 -10.84 15.37
N VAL A 225 -47.38 -9.97 16.04
CA VAL A 225 -48.83 -9.93 15.91
C VAL A 225 -49.20 -8.93 14.82
N LEU A 226 -49.51 -9.43 13.63
CA LEU A 226 -50.05 -8.61 12.56
C LEU A 226 -51.57 -8.45 12.78
N ARG A 227 -52.00 -7.28 13.27
CA ARG A 227 -53.42 -6.97 13.46
C ARG A 227 -53.91 -6.11 12.31
N VAL A 228 -54.66 -6.71 11.37
CA VAL A 228 -55.30 -5.97 10.28
C VAL A 228 -56.66 -5.50 10.79
N HIS A 229 -56.81 -4.19 11.02
CA HIS A 229 -58.11 -3.59 11.31
C HIS A 229 -58.86 -3.33 10.01
N CYS A 230 -59.88 -4.14 9.74
CA CYS A 230 -60.86 -3.83 8.71
C CYS A 230 -61.94 -2.94 9.34
N SER A 231 -62.07 -1.71 8.86
CA SER A 231 -63.16 -0.81 9.26
C SER A 231 -64.43 -1.19 8.47
N PRO A 232 -65.56 -1.49 9.12
CA PRO A 232 -66.78 -1.94 8.42
C PRO A 232 -67.48 -0.86 7.58
N ASP A 233 -67.09 0.41 7.71
CA ASP A 233 -67.82 1.54 7.10
C ASP A 233 -67.17 2.13 5.84
N ASP A 234 -66.08 1.55 5.33
CA ASP A 234 -65.42 2.06 4.11
C ASP A 234 -65.68 1.14 2.90
N PRO A 235 -66.58 1.51 1.96
CA PRO A 235 -66.70 0.81 0.70
C PRO A 235 -65.39 0.96 -0.07
N PHE A 236 -64.70 -0.16 -0.29
CA PHE A 236 -63.42 -0.25 -1.00
C PHE A 236 -63.46 0.54 -2.32
N LYS A 237 -62.92 1.76 -2.31
CA LYS A 237 -62.62 2.50 -3.53
C LYS A 237 -61.45 1.79 -4.22
N LYS A 238 -61.71 1.32 -5.45
CA LYS A 238 -60.74 0.67 -6.34
C LYS A 238 -59.51 1.59 -6.51
N GLY A 239 -58.42 1.33 -5.78
CA GLY A 239 -57.18 2.11 -5.86
C GLY A 239 -56.53 2.53 -4.54
N SER A 240 -57.20 2.35 -3.38
CA SER A 240 -56.59 2.67 -2.08
C SER A 240 -55.74 1.52 -1.54
N ARG A 241 -54.47 1.81 -1.20
CA ARG A 241 -53.56 0.84 -0.58
C ARG A 241 -53.92 0.65 0.90
N PRO A 242 -54.06 -0.59 1.41
CA PRO A 242 -54.33 -0.82 2.82
C PRO A 242 -53.16 -0.33 3.68
N ARG A 243 -53.49 0.32 4.79
CA ARG A 243 -52.51 0.79 5.76
C ARG A 243 -52.13 -0.37 6.68
N ILE A 244 -50.96 -0.93 6.49
CA ILE A 244 -50.44 -2.03 7.32
C ILE A 244 -49.61 -1.41 8.44
N GLU A 245 -50.06 -1.54 9.70
CA GLU A 245 -49.26 -1.19 10.88
C GLU A 245 -48.59 -2.46 11.42
N LEU A 246 -47.26 -2.49 11.36
CA LEU A 246 -46.45 -3.49 12.04
C LEU A 246 -46.18 -3.00 13.47
N ARG A 247 -46.66 -3.72 14.48
CA ARG A 247 -46.30 -3.50 15.88
C ARG A 247 -45.42 -4.63 16.36
N ASP A 248 -44.28 -4.24 16.91
CA ASP A 248 -43.37 -5.15 17.59
C ASP A 248 -43.89 -5.44 19.01
N CYS A 249 -43.93 -6.72 19.40
CA CYS A 249 -44.59 -7.15 20.64
C CYS A 249 -43.84 -6.76 21.91
N ASN A 250 -42.55 -6.40 21.81
CA ASN A 250 -41.70 -6.20 22.99
C ASN A 250 -41.15 -4.78 23.15
N ASN A 251 -41.41 -3.86 22.22
CA ASN A 251 -40.98 -2.48 22.39
C ASN A 251 -41.89 -1.48 21.66
N ARG A 252 -42.34 -0.46 22.40
CA ARG A 252 -43.18 0.65 21.90
C ARG A 252 -42.35 1.66 21.09
N GLN A 253 -41.65 1.21 20.05
CA GLN A 253 -41.04 2.13 19.11
C GLN A 253 -41.91 2.26 17.86
N ARG A 254 -42.48 3.45 17.70
CA ARG A 254 -43.23 3.85 16.51
C ARG A 254 -42.22 4.08 15.39
N ILE A 255 -42.19 3.20 14.40
CA ILE A 255 -41.38 3.38 13.20
C ILE A 255 -42.21 4.23 12.23
N ASP A 256 -41.95 5.54 12.23
CA ASP A 256 -42.52 6.43 11.22
C ASP A 256 -41.70 6.30 9.93
N PHE A 257 -42.31 5.76 8.89
CA PHE A 257 -41.72 5.75 7.56
C PHE A 257 -41.65 7.19 7.02
N PRO A 258 -40.47 7.66 6.54
CA PRO A 258 -40.36 8.97 5.94
C PRO A 258 -41.24 9.05 4.69
N ARG A 259 -42.20 9.98 4.71
CA ARG A 259 -42.98 10.35 3.53
C ARG A 259 -42.01 10.96 2.51
N GLY A 260 -41.62 10.22 1.47
CA GLY A 260 -40.86 10.84 0.37
C GLY A 260 -40.11 9.93 -0.59
N THR A 261 -39.92 8.64 -0.30
CA THR A 261 -39.18 7.76 -1.21
C THR A 261 -40.11 7.21 -2.30
N ARG A 262 -40.08 7.87 -3.46
CA ARG A 262 -40.51 7.25 -4.73
C ARG A 262 -39.43 6.21 -5.09
N TYR A 263 -39.84 4.95 -5.12
CA TYR A 263 -39.16 3.91 -5.89
C TYR A 263 -39.71 3.95 -7.33
#